data_AF-A0A536AYY0-F1
#
_entry.id   AF-A0A536AYY0-F1
#
_cell.length_a   1.000
_cell.length_b   1.000
_cell.length_c   1.000
_cell.angle_alpha   90.00
_cell.angle_beta   90.00
_cell.angle_gamma   90.00
#
_symmetry.space_group_name_H-M   'P 1'
#
loop_
_entity.id
_entity.type
_entity.pdbx_description
1 polymer ?
#
loop_
_entity_poly.entity_id
_entity_poly.type
_entity_poly.pdbx_seq_one_letter_code
_entity_poly.pdbx_strand_id
1 'polypeptide(L)'
;MAVQAQARSRPRVRLSTERVLRAAIPIADKRGIEALTMRNLAEELGVEAMTLYYYVAKKDEIVNGILDLVVDEIDVPSSGGDWKTALRRSAISAHEVLLRHPWACSLMMSPARIGPARLRYMESLLGRLREAGFSANMTHHAYHALDSHILGFTMWEVGYSAGARALPDLGAAFRRQFPVDRYPYIAE
;
A
#
# COMPACT_ATOMS: atom_id res chain seq x y z
N MET A 1 22.94 46.85 -26.23
CA MET A 1 21.68 46.70 -25.49
C MET A 1 21.36 45.21 -25.39
N ALA A 2 21.90 44.51 -24.39
CA ALA A 2 21.69 43.07 -24.20
C ALA A 2 20.64 42.87 -23.10
N VAL A 3 19.48 42.32 -23.47
CA VAL A 3 18.43 41.94 -22.52
C VAL A 3 18.76 40.54 -22.01
N GLN A 4 19.31 40.45 -20.79
CA GLN A 4 19.44 39.18 -20.07
C GLN A 4 18.05 38.73 -19.62
N ALA A 5 17.59 37.62 -20.19
CA ALA A 5 16.41 36.91 -19.73
C ALA A 5 16.71 36.30 -18.35
N GLN A 6 16.12 36.92 -17.31
CA GLN A 6 16.19 36.44 -15.95
C GLN A 6 15.35 35.17 -15.84
N ALA A 7 16.03 34.01 -15.77
CA ALA A 7 15.39 32.74 -15.50
C ALA A 7 14.64 32.83 -14.17
N ARG A 8 13.31 32.77 -14.22
CA ARG A 8 12.44 32.72 -13.03
C ARG A 8 12.74 31.43 -12.27
N SER A 9 13.61 31.55 -11.26
CA SER A 9 13.80 30.58 -10.20
C SER A 9 12.43 30.18 -9.63
N ARG A 10 12.02 28.92 -9.81
CA ARG A 10 10.85 28.37 -9.13
C ARG A 10 11.10 28.50 -7.62
N PRO A 11 10.17 29.05 -6.83
CA PRO A 11 10.36 29.17 -5.39
C PRO A 11 10.65 27.78 -4.81
N ARG A 12 11.82 27.62 -4.15
CA ARG A 12 12.17 26.38 -3.46
C ARG A 12 11.13 26.18 -2.35
N VAL A 13 10.17 25.29 -2.59
CA VAL A 13 9.21 24.86 -1.58
C VAL A 13 10.03 24.37 -0.38
N ARG A 14 9.65 24.77 0.84
CA ARG A 14 10.37 24.34 2.05
C ARG A 14 10.22 22.84 2.24
N LEU A 15 11.25 22.22 2.81
CA LEU A 15 11.20 20.80 3.16
C LEU A 15 10.42 20.64 4.47
N SER A 16 9.57 19.61 4.55
CA SER A 16 8.77 19.23 5.71
C SER A 16 8.74 17.71 5.82
N THR A 17 8.44 17.17 7.01
CA THR A 17 8.30 15.71 7.20
C THR A 17 7.27 15.13 6.24
N GLU A 18 6.11 15.76 6.09
CA GLU A 18 5.08 15.32 5.14
C GLU A 18 5.60 15.25 3.70
N ARG A 19 6.36 16.26 3.25
CA ARG A 19 6.93 16.27 1.91
C ARG A 19 7.98 15.18 1.72
N VAL A 20 8.81 14.93 2.73
CA VAL A 20 9.79 13.84 2.71
C VAL A 20 9.09 12.49 2.56
N LEU A 21 8.01 12.24 3.33
CA LEU A 21 7.23 11.02 3.25
C LEU A 21 6.52 10.89 1.89
N ARG A 22 5.82 11.92 1.41
CA ARG A 22 5.13 11.88 0.11
C ARG A 22 6.08 11.66 -1.06
N ALA A 23 7.31 12.19 -1.01
CA ALA A 23 8.31 11.95 -2.05
C ALA A 23 8.87 10.51 -2.04
N ALA A 24 8.78 9.80 -0.92
CA ALA A 24 9.21 8.40 -0.83
C ALA A 24 8.23 7.42 -1.50
N ILE A 25 6.93 7.75 -1.56
CA ILE A 25 5.89 6.88 -2.15
C ILE A 25 6.20 6.55 -3.63
N PRO A 26 6.44 7.52 -4.54
CA PRO A 26 6.75 7.21 -5.93
C PRO A 26 8.00 6.36 -6.14
N ILE A 27 8.99 6.45 -5.23
CA ILE A 27 10.20 5.61 -5.28
C ILE A 27 9.80 4.16 -4.97
N ALA A 28 9.04 3.94 -3.90
CA ALA A 28 8.58 2.63 -3.49
C ALA A 28 7.62 2.00 -4.53
N ASP A 29 6.72 2.79 -5.11
CA ASP A 29 5.78 2.32 -6.15
C ASP A 29 6.49 1.83 -7.41
N LYS A 30 7.49 2.59 -7.87
CA LYS A 30 8.16 2.33 -9.16
C LYS A 30 9.29 1.31 -9.05
N ARG A 31 10.00 1.29 -7.92
CA ARG A 31 11.25 0.54 -7.75
C ARG A 31 11.21 -0.47 -6.61
N GLY A 32 10.09 -0.57 -5.90
CA GLY A 32 9.93 -1.39 -4.71
C GLY A 32 10.48 -0.71 -3.45
N ILE A 33 10.01 -1.18 -2.29
CA ILE A 33 10.38 -0.60 -0.98
C ILE A 33 11.87 -0.73 -0.66
N GLU A 34 12.55 -1.73 -1.21
CA GLU A 34 13.99 -1.92 -0.99
C GLU A 34 14.82 -0.83 -1.66
N ALA A 35 14.34 -0.26 -2.78
CA ALA A 35 14.99 0.86 -3.45
C ALA A 35 14.86 2.18 -2.67
N LEU A 36 14.00 2.24 -1.65
CA LEU A 36 13.91 3.40 -0.76
C LEU A 36 15.13 3.44 0.17
N THR A 37 16.06 4.33 -0.15
CA THR A 37 17.23 4.64 0.69
C THR A 37 17.27 6.14 0.98
N MET A 38 17.96 6.55 2.05
CA MET A 38 18.13 7.97 2.37
C MET A 38 18.77 8.74 1.21
N ARG A 39 19.71 8.10 0.52
CA ARG A 39 20.37 8.68 -0.65
C ARG A 39 19.40 8.87 -1.83
N ASN A 40 18.68 7.81 -2.22
CA ASN A 40 17.74 7.89 -3.34
C ASN A 40 16.64 8.92 -3.08
N LEU A 41 16.15 9.00 -1.84
CA LEU A 41 15.15 9.99 -1.44
C LEU A 41 15.72 11.42 -1.46
N ALA A 42 16.96 11.62 -1.03
CA ALA A 42 17.61 12.92 -1.06
C ALA A 42 17.86 13.40 -2.49
N GLU A 43 18.29 12.49 -3.37
CA GLU A 43 18.43 12.73 -4.82
C GLU A 43 17.09 13.14 -5.45
N GLU A 44 16.00 12.42 -5.16
CA GLU A 44 14.64 12.77 -5.63
C GLU A 44 14.18 14.15 -5.14
N LEU A 45 14.54 14.52 -3.90
CA LEU A 45 14.18 15.81 -3.29
C LEU A 45 15.12 16.96 -3.66
N GLY A 46 16.25 16.68 -4.34
CA GLY A 46 17.28 17.67 -4.67
C GLY A 46 17.97 18.28 -3.45
N VAL A 47 18.18 17.48 -2.40
CA VAL A 47 18.84 17.87 -1.15
C VAL A 47 19.96 16.89 -0.78
N GLU A 48 20.78 17.25 0.20
CA GLU A 48 21.77 16.31 0.74
C GLU A 48 21.10 15.32 1.70
N ALA A 49 21.59 14.08 1.77
CA ALA A 49 21.02 13.04 2.63
C ALA A 49 21.01 13.45 4.12
N MET A 50 22.02 14.21 4.56
CA MET A 50 22.08 14.75 5.92
C MET A 50 20.90 15.66 6.27
N THR A 51 20.33 16.37 5.29
CA THR A 51 19.14 17.21 5.50
C THR A 51 17.92 16.37 5.88
N LEU A 52 17.79 15.16 5.36
CA LEU A 52 16.64 14.30 5.65
C LEU A 52 16.61 13.82 7.11
N TYR A 53 17.78 13.61 7.72
CA TYR A 53 17.90 13.19 9.12
C TYR A 53 17.37 14.23 10.12
N TYR A 54 17.19 15.49 9.71
CA TYR A 54 16.49 16.50 10.51
C TYR A 54 14.98 16.21 10.63
N TYR A 55 14.38 15.54 9.64
CA TYR A 55 12.94 15.29 9.56
C TYR A 55 12.54 13.88 9.97
N VAL A 56 13.45 12.91 9.80
CA VAL A 56 13.23 11.48 10.06
C VAL A 56 14.54 10.86 10.54
N ALA A 57 14.53 10.23 11.71
CA ALA A 57 15.77 9.76 12.34
C ALA A 57 16.32 8.49 11.65
N LYS A 58 15.43 7.67 11.06
CA LYS A 58 15.80 6.38 10.44
C LYS A 58 14.88 6.02 9.28
N LYS A 59 15.38 5.17 8.37
CA LYS A 59 14.61 4.64 7.22
C LYS A 59 13.27 4.04 7.65
N ASP A 60 13.23 3.32 8.77
CA ASP A 60 11.99 2.70 9.27
C ASP A 60 10.88 3.70 9.61
N GLU A 61 11.22 4.93 10.02
CA GLU A 61 10.22 5.99 10.25
C GLU A 61 9.62 6.47 8.94
N ILE A 62 10.43 6.53 7.87
CA ILE A 62 9.92 6.82 6.53
C ILE A 62 8.98 5.71 6.09
N VAL A 63 9.39 4.44 6.23
CA VAL A 63 8.58 3.27 5.84
C VAL A 63 7.24 3.24 6.59
N ASN A 64 7.26 3.47 7.91
CA ASN A 64 6.03 3.54 8.70
C ASN A 64 5.16 4.74 8.31
N GLY A 65 5.78 5.91 8.07
CA GLY A 65 5.06 7.11 7.68
C GLY A 65 4.39 6.99 6.32
N ILE A 66 5.08 6.44 5.31
CA ILE A 66 4.47 6.23 3.99
C ILE A 66 3.42 5.13 4.02
N LEU A 67 3.59 4.10 4.84
CA LEU A 67 2.56 3.08 5.03
C LEU A 67 1.29 3.70 5.61
N ASP A 68 1.40 4.53 6.63
CA ASP A 68 0.23 5.19 7.23
C ASP A 68 -0.44 6.16 6.26
N LEU A 69 0.35 6.90 5.45
CA LEU A 69 -0.20 7.74 4.37
C LEU A 69 -0.96 6.94 3.33
N VAL A 70 -0.44 5.78 2.90
CA VAL A 70 -1.12 4.90 1.94
C VAL A 70 -2.41 4.32 2.53
N VAL A 71 -2.39 3.91 3.81
CA VAL A 71 -3.59 3.41 4.50
C VAL A 71 -4.65 4.51 4.65
N ASP A 72 -4.24 5.78 4.79
CA ASP A 72 -5.16 6.92 4.84
C ASP A 72 -5.90 7.17 3.52
N GLU A 73 -5.44 6.58 2.41
CA GLU A 73 -6.16 6.61 1.13
C GLU A 73 -7.31 5.60 1.07
N ILE A 74 -7.39 4.67 2.02
CA ILE A 74 -8.43 3.64 2.06
C ILE A 74 -9.72 4.26 2.61
N ASP A 75 -10.80 4.12 1.83
CA ASP A 75 -12.11 4.56 2.29
C ASP A 75 -12.57 3.75 3.51
N VAL A 76 -12.91 4.46 4.59
CA VAL A 76 -13.53 3.85 5.75
C VAL A 76 -15.03 3.59 5.51
N PRO A 77 -15.63 2.57 6.13
CA PRO A 77 -17.06 2.29 5.98
C PRO A 77 -17.90 3.50 6.37
N SER A 78 -18.83 3.90 5.50
CA SER A 78 -19.78 4.99 5.78
C SER A 78 -20.69 4.65 6.98
N SER A 79 -21.03 5.66 7.77
CA SER A 79 -22.03 5.55 8.82
C SER A 79 -23.44 5.37 8.25
N GLY A 80 -24.29 4.61 8.96
CA GLY A 80 -25.67 4.35 8.56
C GLY A 80 -25.84 3.43 7.34
N GLY A 81 -27.09 3.15 6.98
CA GLY A 81 -27.46 2.29 5.85
C GLY A 81 -27.11 0.81 6.04
N ASP A 82 -27.01 0.07 4.93
CA ASP A 82 -26.63 -1.35 4.93
C ASP A 82 -25.14 -1.53 5.23
N TRP A 83 -24.85 -2.20 6.34
CA TRP A 83 -23.48 -2.43 6.82
C TRP A 83 -22.67 -3.32 5.87
N LYS A 84 -23.30 -4.28 5.19
CA LYS A 84 -22.60 -5.17 4.25
C LYS A 84 -22.07 -4.37 3.06
N THR A 85 -22.90 -3.47 2.53
CA THR A 85 -22.50 -2.58 1.44
C THR A 85 -21.37 -1.63 1.88
N ALA A 86 -21.44 -1.07 3.09
CA ALA A 86 -20.39 -0.19 3.61
C ALA A 86 -19.04 -0.92 3.77
N LEU A 87 -19.04 -2.10 4.39
CA LEU A 87 -17.82 -2.92 4.53
C LEU A 87 -17.28 -3.36 3.17
N ARG A 88 -18.15 -3.75 2.22
CA ARG A 88 -17.74 -4.14 0.86
C ARG A 88 -17.05 -3.00 0.13
N ARG A 89 -17.56 -1.76 0.22
CA ARG A 89 -16.92 -0.59 -0.41
C ARG A 89 -15.54 -0.34 0.17
N SER A 90 -15.43 -0.38 1.49
CA SER A 90 -14.13 -0.23 2.18
C SER A 90 -13.15 -1.33 1.80
N ALA A 91 -13.61 -2.57 1.67
CA ALA A 91 -12.81 -3.70 1.22
C ALA A 91 -12.28 -3.53 -0.21
N ILE A 92 -13.13 -3.07 -1.13
CA ILE A 92 -12.74 -2.76 -2.52
C ILE A 92 -11.71 -1.63 -2.55
N SER A 93 -11.96 -0.54 -1.81
CA SER A 93 -11.03 0.58 -1.71
C SER A 93 -9.65 0.14 -1.18
N ALA A 94 -9.63 -0.68 -0.12
CA ALA A 94 -8.40 -1.26 0.41
C ALA A 94 -7.64 -2.08 -0.64
N HIS A 95 -8.36 -2.94 -1.36
CA HIS A 95 -7.79 -3.74 -2.44
C HIS A 95 -7.18 -2.87 -3.56
N GLU A 96 -7.90 -1.85 -4.03
CA GLU A 96 -7.44 -0.94 -5.09
C GLU A 96 -6.23 -0.10 -4.69
N VAL A 97 -6.22 0.44 -3.46
CA VAL A 97 -5.08 1.17 -2.88
C VAL A 97 -3.85 0.28 -2.83
N LEU A 98 -4.02 -0.95 -2.35
CA LEU A 98 -2.92 -1.91 -2.21
C LEU A 98 -2.39 -2.44 -3.54
N LEU A 99 -3.22 -2.54 -4.58
CA LEU A 99 -2.76 -2.79 -5.94
C LEU A 99 -1.95 -1.62 -6.52
N ARG A 100 -2.29 -0.37 -6.17
CA ARG A 100 -1.47 0.82 -6.53
C ARG A 100 -0.15 0.90 -5.78
N HIS A 101 -0.12 0.40 -4.54
CA HIS A 101 1.06 0.40 -3.68
C HIS A 101 1.45 -1.04 -3.26
N PRO A 102 1.91 -1.90 -4.19
CA PRO A 102 2.12 -3.33 -3.91
C PRO A 102 3.04 -3.63 -2.73
N TRP A 103 4.00 -2.74 -2.46
CA TRP A 103 4.92 -2.85 -1.34
C TRP A 103 4.26 -2.71 0.04
N ALA A 104 3.08 -2.10 0.12
CA ALA A 104 2.35 -1.89 1.37
C ALA A 104 1.68 -3.17 1.88
N CYS A 105 1.32 -4.11 0.98
CA CYS A 105 0.62 -5.36 1.34
C CYS A 105 1.36 -6.15 2.43
N SER A 106 2.65 -6.41 2.23
CA SER A 106 3.46 -7.17 3.19
C SER A 106 3.69 -6.43 4.50
N LEU A 107 3.83 -5.10 4.44
CA LEU A 107 4.04 -4.26 5.61
C LEU A 107 2.79 -4.13 6.48
N MET A 108 1.60 -4.06 5.87
CA MET A 108 0.32 -3.99 6.58
C MET A 108 0.04 -5.24 7.44
N MET A 109 0.60 -6.40 7.09
CA MET A 109 0.48 -7.62 7.88
C MET A 109 1.37 -7.62 9.13
N SER A 110 2.31 -6.67 9.25
CA SER A 110 3.19 -6.59 10.42
C SER A 110 2.45 -5.96 11.61
N PRO A 111 2.31 -6.66 12.75
CA PRO A 111 1.72 -6.08 13.96
C PRO A 111 2.57 -4.95 14.55
N ALA A 112 3.83 -4.80 14.13
CA ALA A 112 4.72 -3.73 14.57
C ALA A 112 4.52 -2.41 13.81
N ARG A 113 3.72 -2.39 12.74
CA ARG A 113 3.54 -1.22 11.85
C ARG A 113 2.10 -0.71 11.89
N ILE A 114 1.66 -0.33 13.09
CA ILE A 114 0.34 0.25 13.32
C ILE A 114 0.47 1.76 13.54
N GLY A 115 0.08 2.54 12.53
CA GLY A 115 0.01 3.99 12.61
C GLY A 115 -1.42 4.51 12.86
N PRO A 116 -1.58 5.84 13.04
CA PRO A 116 -2.87 6.48 13.27
C PRO A 116 -3.94 6.20 12.19
N ALA A 117 -3.59 6.24 10.90
CA ALA A 117 -4.55 5.94 9.83
C ALA A 117 -5.00 4.48 9.86
N ARG A 118 -4.07 3.55 10.09
CA ARG A 118 -4.41 2.13 10.26
C ARG A 118 -5.33 1.90 11.46
N LEU A 119 -5.10 2.57 12.58
CA LEU A 119 -6.01 2.49 13.73
C LEU A 119 -7.41 3.02 13.41
N ARG A 120 -7.52 4.15 12.70
CA ARG A 120 -8.82 4.69 12.27
C ARG A 120 -9.56 3.71 11.36
N TYR A 121 -8.85 3.09 10.42
CA TYR A 121 -9.40 2.08 9.52
C TYR A 121 -9.94 0.87 10.30
N MET A 122 -9.12 0.30 11.20
CA MET A 122 -9.50 -0.83 12.06
C MET A 122 -10.71 -0.49 12.93
N GLU A 123 -10.67 0.66 13.62
CA GLU A 123 -11.76 1.12 14.48
C GLU A 123 -13.06 1.30 13.70
N SER A 124 -13.00 1.84 12.48
CA SER A 124 -14.19 2.04 11.64
C SER A 124 -14.83 0.72 11.20
N LEU A 125 -14.02 -0.29 10.85
CA LEU A 125 -14.51 -1.63 10.52
C LEU A 125 -15.16 -2.32 11.73
N LEU A 126 -14.48 -2.29 12.88
CA LEU A 126 -14.97 -2.85 14.13
C LEU A 126 -16.26 -2.15 14.58
N GLY A 127 -16.28 -0.82 14.56
CA GLY A 127 -17.44 -0.01 14.88
C GLY A 127 -18.63 -0.36 13.99
N ARG A 128 -18.43 -0.49 12.68
CA ARG A 128 -19.51 -0.84 11.74
C ARG A 128 -20.10 -2.24 12.01
N LEU A 129 -19.26 -3.21 12.35
CA LEU A 129 -19.71 -4.55 12.76
C LEU A 129 -20.51 -4.52 14.07
N ARG A 130 -20.08 -3.70 15.04
CA ARG A 130 -20.80 -3.51 16.31
C ARG A 130 -22.17 -2.86 16.11
N GLU A 131 -22.25 -1.82 15.29
CA GLU A 131 -23.52 -1.19 14.90
C GLU A 131 -24.47 -2.15 14.18
N ALA A 132 -23.93 -3.13 13.45
CA ALA A 132 -24.70 -4.19 12.80
C ALA A 132 -25.24 -5.26 13.77
N GLY A 133 -24.95 -5.16 15.08
CA GLY A 133 -25.47 -6.04 16.12
C GLY A 133 -24.56 -7.22 16.48
N PHE A 134 -23.34 -7.30 15.93
CA PHE A 134 -22.39 -8.36 16.29
C PHE A 134 -21.96 -8.21 17.74
N SER A 135 -21.80 -9.31 18.48
CA SER A 135 -21.18 -9.31 19.81
C SER A 135 -19.70 -8.90 19.73
N ALA A 136 -19.07 -8.51 20.84
CA ALA A 136 -17.66 -8.10 20.83
C ALA A 136 -16.74 -9.24 20.32
N ASN A 137 -17.01 -10.47 20.76
CA ASN A 137 -16.28 -11.65 20.32
C ASN A 137 -16.48 -11.90 18.80
N MET A 138 -17.73 -11.86 18.33
CA MET A 138 -18.03 -12.05 16.91
C MET A 138 -17.49 -10.93 16.03
N THR A 139 -17.41 -9.70 16.54
CA THR A 139 -16.83 -8.55 15.82
C THR A 139 -15.35 -8.79 15.56
N HIS A 140 -14.60 -9.26 16.56
CA HIS A 140 -13.19 -9.61 16.39
C HIS A 140 -13.00 -10.71 15.34
N HIS A 141 -13.77 -11.80 15.41
CA HIS A 141 -13.70 -12.87 14.41
C HIS A 141 -14.07 -12.42 13.00
N ALA A 142 -15.15 -11.64 12.86
CA ALA A 142 -15.59 -11.12 11.57
C ALA A 142 -14.58 -10.14 10.96
N TYR A 143 -14.00 -9.26 11.79
CA TYR A 143 -12.92 -8.36 11.37
C TYR A 143 -11.73 -9.15 10.83
N HIS A 144 -11.21 -10.13 11.58
CA HIS A 144 -10.05 -10.91 11.14
C HIS A 144 -10.32 -11.72 9.89
N ALA A 145 -11.53 -12.29 9.74
CA ALA A 145 -11.90 -13.01 8.52
C ALA A 145 -11.96 -12.08 7.29
N LEU A 146 -12.51 -10.88 7.45
CA LEU A 146 -12.59 -9.87 6.39
C LEU A 146 -11.20 -9.35 6.02
N ASP A 147 -10.44 -8.88 7.01
CA ASP A 147 -9.13 -8.25 6.83
C ASP A 147 -8.12 -9.25 6.25
N SER A 148 -8.09 -10.49 6.76
CA SER A 148 -7.23 -11.55 6.23
C SER A 148 -7.60 -11.93 4.80
N HIS A 149 -8.89 -11.93 4.45
CA HIS A 149 -9.32 -12.20 3.08
C HIS A 149 -8.86 -11.09 2.14
N ILE A 150 -9.09 -9.83 2.48
CA ILE A 150 -8.72 -8.68 1.64
C ILE A 150 -7.20 -8.63 1.47
N LEU A 151 -6.44 -8.62 2.56
CA LEU A 151 -4.98 -8.52 2.52
C LEU A 151 -4.36 -9.75 1.86
N GLY A 152 -4.82 -10.95 2.22
CA GLY A 152 -4.31 -12.21 1.68
C GLY A 152 -4.58 -12.35 0.18
N PHE A 153 -5.80 -12.05 -0.27
CA PHE A 153 -6.15 -12.09 -1.68
C PHE A 153 -5.35 -11.04 -2.48
N THR A 154 -5.27 -9.80 -1.97
CA THR A 154 -4.53 -8.73 -2.65
C THR A 154 -3.04 -9.06 -2.75
N MET A 155 -2.44 -9.61 -1.68
CA MET A 155 -1.04 -10.03 -1.70
C MET A 155 -0.81 -11.17 -2.72
N TRP A 156 -1.71 -12.15 -2.76
CA TRP A 156 -1.67 -13.21 -3.76
C TRP A 156 -1.74 -12.63 -5.17
N GLU A 157 -2.66 -11.71 -5.45
CA GLU A 157 -2.84 -11.09 -6.75
C GLU A 157 -1.64 -10.24 -7.18
N VAL A 158 -1.04 -9.49 -6.25
CA VAL A 158 0.21 -8.76 -6.48
C VAL A 158 1.32 -9.71 -6.92
N GLY A 159 1.50 -10.82 -6.20
CA GLY A 159 2.51 -11.83 -6.51
C GLY A 159 2.24 -12.53 -7.84
N TYR A 160 0.98 -12.93 -8.06
CA TYR A 160 0.54 -13.58 -9.29
C TYR A 160 0.73 -12.67 -10.51
N SER A 161 0.30 -11.40 -10.42
CA SER A 161 0.43 -10.41 -11.49
C SER A 161 1.89 -10.07 -11.80
N ALA A 162 2.78 -10.11 -10.80
CA ALA A 162 4.21 -9.94 -11.01
C ALA A 162 4.81 -11.16 -11.73
N GLY A 163 4.45 -12.37 -11.31
CA GLY A 163 4.86 -13.62 -11.95
C GLY A 163 4.37 -13.77 -13.39
N ALA A 164 3.09 -13.48 -13.64
CA ALA A 164 2.47 -13.53 -14.97
C ALA A 164 3.14 -12.55 -15.96
N ARG A 165 3.54 -11.36 -15.51
CA ARG A 165 4.33 -10.42 -16.32
C ARG A 165 5.72 -10.95 -16.68
N ALA A 166 6.35 -11.71 -15.78
CA ALA A 166 7.65 -12.33 -16.04
C ALA A 166 7.55 -13.57 -16.97
N LEU A 167 6.37 -14.19 -17.06
CA LEU A 167 6.10 -15.40 -17.85
C LEU A 167 4.85 -15.22 -18.73
N PRO A 168 4.97 -14.55 -19.91
CA PRO A 168 3.83 -14.18 -20.75
C PRO A 168 2.99 -15.35 -21.29
N ASP A 169 3.51 -16.58 -21.25
CA ASP A 169 2.82 -17.81 -21.63
C ASP A 169 2.99 -18.88 -20.53
N LEU A 170 2.52 -18.55 -19.34
CA LEU A 170 2.55 -19.43 -18.16
C LEU A 170 1.91 -20.80 -18.46
N GLY A 171 0.84 -20.81 -19.26
CA GLY A 171 0.16 -22.03 -19.68
C GLY A 171 1.03 -22.94 -20.56
N ALA A 172 1.70 -22.42 -21.59
CA ALA A 172 2.60 -23.26 -22.38
C ALA A 172 3.87 -23.65 -21.63
N ALA A 173 4.40 -22.79 -20.74
CA ALA A 173 5.51 -23.16 -19.86
C ALA A 173 5.12 -24.35 -18.97
N PHE A 174 3.92 -24.32 -18.39
CA PHE A 174 3.38 -25.41 -17.59
C PHE A 174 3.24 -26.71 -18.39
N ARG A 175 2.64 -26.66 -19.59
CA ARG A 175 2.46 -27.83 -20.47
C ARG A 175 3.75 -28.48 -20.93
N ARG A 176 4.84 -27.70 -21.08
CA ARG A 176 6.17 -28.25 -21.42
C ARG A 176 6.81 -28.96 -20.24
N GLN A 177 6.51 -28.53 -19.03
CA GLN A 177 7.19 -28.99 -17.82
C GLN A 177 6.45 -30.14 -17.11
N PHE A 178 5.13 -30.21 -17.25
CA PHE A 178 4.30 -31.18 -16.53
C PHE A 178 3.44 -32.03 -17.48
N PRO A 179 3.31 -33.34 -17.20
CA PRO A 179 2.44 -34.24 -17.97
C PRO A 179 0.97 -33.89 -17.71
N VAL A 180 0.35 -33.14 -18.62
CA VAL A 180 -1.03 -32.65 -18.50
C VAL A 180 -2.08 -33.75 -18.46
N ASP A 181 -1.77 -34.92 -19.02
CA ASP A 181 -2.59 -36.14 -18.94
C ASP A 181 -2.78 -36.61 -17.50
N ARG A 182 -1.85 -36.27 -16.59
CA ARG A 182 -1.94 -36.57 -15.16
C ARG A 182 -2.68 -35.49 -14.35
N TYR A 183 -2.93 -34.32 -14.93
CA TYR A 183 -3.52 -33.16 -14.26
C TYR A 183 -4.62 -32.49 -15.11
N PRO A 184 -5.71 -33.21 -15.42
CA PRO A 184 -6.70 -32.77 -16.39
C PRO A 184 -7.35 -31.42 -16.04
N TYR A 185 -7.74 -31.21 -14.79
CA TYR A 185 -8.38 -29.95 -14.35
C TYR A 185 -7.44 -28.74 -14.28
N ILE A 186 -6.12 -28.96 -14.26
CA ILE A 186 -5.12 -27.87 -14.32
C ILE A 186 -4.84 -27.50 -15.79
N ALA A 187 -5.12 -28.42 -16.71
CA ALA A 187 -4.84 -28.28 -18.14
C ALA A 187 -6.02 -27.73 -18.96
N GLU A 188 -7.23 -27.65 -18.38
CA GLU A 188 -8.39 -26.91 -18.92
C GLU A 188 -8.11 -25.40 -19.03
#